data_AF-A0AA50KTX7-F1
#
_entry.id   AF-A0AA50KTX7-F1
#
_cell.length_a   1.000
_cell.length_b   1.000
_cell.length_c   1.000
_cell.angle_alpha   90.00
_cell.angle_beta   90.00
_cell.angle_gamma   90.00
#
_symmetry.space_group_name_H-M   'P 1'
#
loop_
_entity.id
_entity.type
_entity.pdbx_description
1 polymer ?
#
loop_
_entity_poly.entity_id
_entity_poly.type
_entity_poly.pdbx_seq_one_letter_code
_entity_poly.pdbx_strand_id
1 'polypeptide(L)'
;MYNFLILIFIIISIIINILIIFKSKKKNIYFKKKKISEKRNINKLILFLIALFFIINLIIININIKNLRKNKLFEKNENIIVSNNINK
;
A
#
# COMPACT_ATOMS: atom_id res chain seq x y z
N MET A 1 1.52 -15.41 -9.78
CA MET A 1 1.89 -14.10 -10.37
C MET A 1 1.72 -12.92 -9.41
N TYR A 2 0.65 -12.82 -8.60
CA TYR A 2 0.45 -11.71 -7.65
C TYR A 2 1.59 -11.50 -6.62
N ASN A 3 2.19 -12.58 -6.11
CA ASN A 3 3.29 -12.46 -5.13
C ASN A 3 4.55 -11.79 -5.70
N PHE A 4 4.77 -11.89 -7.01
CA PHE A 4 5.93 -11.28 -7.68
C PHE A 4 5.74 -9.76 -7.83
N LEU A 5 4.52 -9.32 -8.17
CA LEU A 5 4.15 -7.91 -8.25
C LEU A 5 4.25 -7.20 -6.88
N ILE A 6 3.83 -7.89 -5.81
CA ILE A 6 3.93 -7.37 -4.44
C ILE A 6 5.40 -7.20 -4.02
N LEU A 7 6.25 -8.18 -4.36
CA LEU A 7 7.68 -8.11 -4.07
C LEU A 7 8.36 -6.94 -4.79
N ILE A 8 8.03 -6.72 -6.08
CA ILE A 8 8.52 -5.58 -6.86
C ILE A 8 8.11 -4.25 -6.22
N PHE A 9 6.86 -4.14 -5.76
CA PHE A 9 6.34 -2.94 -5.12
C PHE A 9 7.07 -2.61 -3.80
N ILE A 10 7.39 -3.64 -3.01
CA ILE A 10 8.14 -3.51 -1.76
C ILE A 10 9.57 -3.00 -2.05
N ILE A 11 10.23 -3.58 -3.05
CA ILE A 11 11.59 -3.18 -3.46
C ILE A 11 11.62 -1.72 -3.92
N ILE A 12 10.68 -1.32 -4.78
CA ILE A 12 10.57 0.06 -5.27
C ILE A 12 10.34 1.04 -4.12
N SER A 13 9.49 0.69 -3.15
CA SER A 13 9.22 1.51 -1.97
C SER A 13 10.47 1.72 -1.10
N ILE A 14 11.28 0.68 -0.91
CA ILE A 14 12.55 0.77 -0.17
C ILE A 14 13.54 1.69 -0.90
N ILE A 15 13.67 1.55 -2.22
CA ILE A 15 14.56 2.39 -3.03
C ILE A 15 14.16 3.87 -2.95
N ILE A 16 12.87 4.17 -3.02
CA ILE A 16 12.36 5.55 -2.89
C ILE A 16 12.70 6.13 -1.51
N ASN A 17 12.49 5.37 -0.43
CA ASN A 17 12.83 5.82 0.92
C ASN A 17 14.33 6.10 1.08
N ILE A 18 15.18 5.22 0.53
CA ILE A 18 16.64 5.42 0.53
C ILE A 18 17.01 6.69 -0.26
N LEU A 19 16.43 6.88 -1.45
CA LEU A 19 16.65 8.09 -2.27
C LEU A 19 16.24 9.37 -1.52
N ILE A 20 15.12 9.36 -0.80
CA ILE A 20 14.67 10.50 0.01
C ILE A 20 15.68 10.80 1.12
N ILE A 21 16.16 9.78 1.84
CA ILE A 21 17.14 9.93 2.92
C ILE A 21 18.48 10.48 2.39
N PHE A 22 18.96 9.95 1.26
CA PHE A 22 20.20 10.42 0.63
C PHE A 22 20.09 11.84 0.08
N LYS A 23 18.94 12.21 -0.51
CA LYS A 23 18.64 13.56 -0.99
C LYS A 23 18.50 14.56 0.16
N SER A 24 18.04 14.10 1.33
CA SER A 24 17.99 14.87 2.59
C SER A 24 19.40 15.15 3.14
N LYS A 25 20.29 14.14 3.18
CA LYS A 25 21.68 14.32 3.65
C LYS A 25 22.51 15.26 2.77
N LYS A 26 22.45 15.13 1.44
CA LYS A 26 23.23 16.00 0.52
C LYS A 26 22.80 17.47 0.53
N LYS A 27 21.53 17.79 0.82
CA LYS A 27 21.01 19.17 0.85
C LYS A 27 21.24 19.91 2.19
N ASN A 28 21.70 19.21 3.22
CA ASN A 28 21.82 19.75 4.58
C ASN A 28 23.06 20.64 4.79
N ILE A 29 24.07 20.56 3.93
CA ILE A 29 25.34 21.29 4.12
C ILE A 29 25.29 22.70 3.50
N TYR A 30 24.60 22.87 2.35
CA TYR A 30 24.67 24.14 1.59
C TYR A 30 23.49 25.11 1.78
N PHE A 31 22.36 24.71 2.40
CA PHE A 31 21.12 25.51 2.46
C PHE A 31 20.65 25.88 3.88
N LYS A 32 21.51 25.73 4.89
CA LYS A 32 21.15 25.72 6.32
C LYS A 32 20.67 27.05 6.93
N LYS A 33 20.55 28.16 6.19
CA LYS A 33 20.24 29.46 6.84
C LYS A 33 19.04 30.27 6.32
N LYS A 34 18.54 30.11 5.09
CA LYS A 34 17.58 31.09 4.53
C LYS A 34 16.22 30.59 4.02
N LYS A 35 15.97 29.27 3.92
CA LYS A 35 14.72 28.70 3.35
C LYS A 35 14.01 27.71 4.29
N ILE A 36 14.07 27.94 5.60
CA ILE A 36 13.66 26.96 6.63
C ILE A 36 12.17 27.04 7.01
N SER A 37 11.52 28.19 6.83
CA SER A 37 10.10 28.37 7.19
C SER A 37 9.15 27.76 6.15
N GLU A 38 9.29 28.11 4.87
CA GLU A 38 8.35 27.66 3.82
C GLU A 38 8.52 26.19 3.43
N LYS A 39 9.75 25.67 3.47
CA LYS A 39 10.06 24.29 3.04
C LYS A 39 9.61 23.23 4.05
N ARG A 40 9.38 23.60 5.31
CA ARG A 40 8.83 22.71 6.35
C ARG A 40 7.39 22.28 6.02
N ASN A 41 6.59 23.18 5.46
CA ASN A 41 5.19 22.87 5.13
C ASN A 41 5.08 21.91 3.95
N ILE A 42 5.91 22.08 2.91
CA ILE A 42 5.90 21.20 1.73
C ILE A 42 6.37 19.78 2.10
N ASN A 43 7.40 19.64 2.94
CA ASN A 43 7.84 18.31 3.40
C ASN A 43 6.81 17.61 4.29
N LYS A 44 6.08 18.35 5.15
CA LYS A 44 4.97 17.78 5.92
C LYS A 44 3.82 17.35 5.01
N LEU A 45 3.50 18.14 3.98
CA LEU A 45 2.48 17.82 3.00
C LEU A 45 2.82 16.55 2.23
N ILE A 46 4.07 16.42 1.76
CA ILE A 46 4.56 15.22 1.06
C ILE A 46 4.49 13.99 1.97
N LEU A 47 4.92 14.09 3.23
CA LEU A 47 4.86 12.99 4.18
C LEU A 47 3.40 12.59 4.47
N PHE A 48 2.51 13.57 4.58
CA PHE A 48 1.08 13.34 4.76
C PHE A 48 0.45 12.65 3.54
N LEU A 49 0.76 13.08 2.31
CA LEU A 49 0.31 12.40 1.09
C LEU A 49 0.80 10.95 1.01
N ILE A 50 2.06 10.70 1.36
CA ILE A 50 2.62 9.33 1.38
C ILE A 50 1.85 8.46 2.39
N ALA A 51 1.62 8.97 3.61
CA ALA A 51 0.85 8.25 4.61
C ALA A 51 -0.59 7.97 4.16
N LEU A 52 -1.24 8.96 3.54
CA LEU A 52 -2.60 8.81 3.00
C LEU A 52 -2.66 7.73 1.92
N PHE A 53 -1.68 7.71 1.03
CA PHE A 53 -1.57 6.70 -0.03
C PHE A 53 -1.43 5.29 0.56
N PHE A 54 -0.63 5.11 1.60
CA PHE A 54 -0.51 3.81 2.29
C PHE A 54 -1.84 3.38 2.92
N ILE A 55 -2.54 4.30 3.59
CA ILE A 55 -3.84 4.01 4.22
C ILE A 55 -4.88 3.57 3.18
N ILE A 56 -4.97 4.28 2.05
CA ILE A 56 -5.90 3.95 0.96
C ILE A 56 -5.62 2.55 0.40
N ASN A 57 -4.35 2.23 0.13
CA ASN A 57 -3.97 0.90 -0.35
C ASN A 57 -4.35 -0.20 0.66
N LEU A 58 -4.15 0.04 1.96
CA LEU A 58 -4.52 -0.90 3.00
C LEU A 58 -6.04 -1.15 3.04
N ILE A 59 -6.84 -0.10 2.87
CA ILE A 59 -8.31 -0.19 2.80
C ILE A 59 -8.74 -1.02 1.58
N ILE A 60 -8.18 -0.74 0.40
CA ILE A 60 -8.50 -1.47 -0.84
C ILE A 60 -8.16 -2.96 -0.68
N ILE A 61 -6.98 -3.28 -0.15
CA ILE A 61 -6.57 -4.67 0.10
C ILE A 61 -7.55 -5.36 1.05
N ASN A 62 -7.96 -4.69 2.14
CA ASN A 62 -8.88 -5.27 3.11
C ASN A 62 -10.27 -5.54 2.50
N ILE A 63 -10.78 -4.63 1.67
CA ILE A 63 -12.05 -4.82 0.94
C ILE A 63 -11.95 -6.01 -0.01
N ASN A 64 -10.87 -6.10 -0.80
CA ASN A 64 -10.65 -7.20 -1.74
C ASN A 64 -10.58 -8.56 -1.02
N ILE A 65 -9.88 -8.63 0.13
CA ILE A 65 -9.80 -9.87 0.92
C ILE A 65 -11.18 -10.27 1.48
N LYS A 66 -11.98 -9.30 1.95
CA LYS A 66 -13.35 -9.56 2.43
C LYS A 66 -14.25 -10.10 1.33
N ASN A 67 -14.19 -9.52 0.12
CA ASN A 67 -14.98 -9.97 -1.02
C ASN A 67 -14.55 -11.37 -1.49
N LEU A 68 -13.23 -11.62 -1.54
CA LEU A 68 -12.71 -12.95 -1.88
C LEU A 68 -13.19 -14.02 -0.89
N ARG A 69 -13.22 -13.71 0.42
CA ARG A 69 -13.73 -14.63 1.45
C ARG A 69 -15.22 -14.90 1.29
N LYS A 70 -16.03 -13.87 0.99
CA LYS A 70 -17.47 -14.05 0.73
C LYS A 70 -17.71 -14.96 -0.47
N ASN A 71 -17.04 -14.71 -1.60
CA ASN A 71 -17.23 -15.51 -2.81
C ASN A 71 -16.87 -16.98 -2.59
N LYS A 72 -15.78 -17.28 -1.89
CA LYS A 72 -15.42 -18.67 -1.52
C LYS A 72 -16.47 -19.34 -0.62
N LEU A 73 -17.15 -18.57 0.22
CA LEU A 73 -18.23 -19.08 1.08
C LEU A 73 -19.49 -19.40 0.27
N PHE A 74 -19.82 -18.55 -0.72
CA PHE A 74 -20.90 -18.82 -1.66
C PHE A 74 -20.63 -20.07 -2.52
N GLU A 75 -19.44 -20.19 -3.12
CA GLU A 75 -19.04 -21.39 -3.89
C GLU A 75 -19.11 -22.66 -3.03
N LYS A 76 -18.68 -22.59 -1.77
CA LYS A 76 -18.77 -23.73 -0.85
C LYS A 76 -20.23 -24.14 -0.59
N ASN A 77 -21.12 -23.17 -0.43
CA ASN A 77 -22.53 -23.44 -0.16
C ASN A 77 -23.26 -23.99 -1.39
N GLU A 78 -22.98 -23.48 -2.59
CA GLU A 78 -23.53 -24.03 -3.84
C GLU A 78 -23.11 -25.49 -4.05
N ASN A 79 -21.83 -25.80 -3.82
CA ASN A 79 -21.34 -27.18 -3.95
C ASN A 79 -22.01 -28.15 -2.96
N ILE A 80 -22.35 -27.69 -1.75
CA ILE A 80 -23.09 -28.50 -0.76
C ILE A 80 -24.54 -28.73 -1.20
N ILE A 81 -25.19 -27.72 -1.79
CA ILE A 81 -26.57 -27.85 -2.27
C ILE A 81 -26.61 -28.84 -3.45
N VAL A 82 -25.67 -28.73 -4.39
CA VAL A 82 -25.57 -29.64 -5.54
C VAL A 82 -25.31 -31.08 -5.07
N SER A 83 -24.38 -31.31 -4.14
CA SER A 83 -24.12 -32.68 -3.64
C SER A 83 -25.31 -33.28 -2.90
N ASN A 84 -26.07 -32.49 -2.15
CA ASN A 84 -27.27 -32.96 -1.45
C ASN A 84 -28.43 -33.28 -2.39
N ASN A 85 -28.52 -32.62 -3.54
CA ASN A 85 -29.54 -32.92 -4.55
C ASN A 85 -29.22 -34.16 -5.40
N ILE A 86 -27.94 -34.53 -5.56
CA ILE A 86 -27.54 -35.74 -6.29
C ILE A 86 -27.75 -37.01 -5.45
N ASN A 87 -27.71 -36.89 -4.11
CA ASN A 87 -27.86 -38.01 -3.18
C ASN A 87 -29.32 -38.28 -2.73
N LYS A 88 -30.32 -37.64 -3.34
CA LYS A 88 -31.75 -37.88 -3.13
C LYS A 88 -32.37 -38.49 -4.38
#